data_AF-A0A7X7EXX5-F1
#
_entry.id   AF-A0A7X7EXX5-F1
#
_cell.length_a   1.000
_cell.length_b   1.000
_cell.length_c   1.000
_cell.angle_alpha   90.00
_cell.angle_beta   90.00
_cell.angle_gamma   90.00
#
_symmetry.space_group_name_H-M   'P 1'
#
loop_
_entity.id
_entity.type
_entity.pdbx_description
1 polymer ?
#
loop_
_entity_poly.entity_id
_entity_poly.type
_entity_poly.pdbx_seq_one_letter_code
_entity_poly.pdbx_strand_id
1 'polypeptide(L)' 'GYESGRASVRPVRVSAEHPFYCLEGNDNIVSVYSERYSHQPLIIKGAGAGANVTAAGIFADILSVVNN' A
#
# COMPACT_ATOMS: atom_id res chain seq x y z
N GLY A 1 9.21 9.64 -19.79
CA GLY A 1 8.17 10.22 -18.92
C GLY A 1 7.04 9.21 -18.82
N TYR A 2 6.48 9.01 -17.63
CA TYR A 2 5.41 8.06 -17.37
C TYR A 2 4.16 8.38 -18.22
N GLU A 3 3.75 7.50 -19.11
CA GLU A 3 2.50 7.64 -19.85
C GLU A 3 1.40 6.93 -19.04
N SER A 4 0.63 7.57 -18.13
CA SER A 4 0.25 8.99 -18.05
C SER A 4 0.52 9.66 -16.69
N GLY A 5 1.32 9.08 -15.78
CA GLY A 5 1.91 9.77 -14.62
C GLY A 5 0.98 10.56 -13.67
N ARG A 6 -0.33 10.32 -13.66
CA ARG A 6 -1.30 11.11 -12.86
C ARG A 6 -1.40 10.58 -11.44
N ALA A 7 -0.87 11.33 -10.49
CA ALA A 7 -1.13 11.15 -9.06
C ALA A 7 -2.13 12.20 -8.58
N SER A 8 -3.00 11.85 -7.64
CA SER A 8 -3.92 12.80 -6.99
C SER A 8 -4.17 12.38 -5.55
N VAL A 9 -4.42 13.36 -4.69
CA VAL A 9 -4.78 13.14 -3.28
C VAL A 9 -6.12 13.83 -3.07
N ARG A 10 -7.10 13.08 -2.57
CA ARG A 10 -8.44 13.61 -2.26
C ARG A 10 -9.12 12.75 -1.21
N PRO A 11 -9.97 13.33 -0.34
CA PRO A 11 -10.93 12.56 0.42
C PRO A 11 -11.92 11.86 -0.53
N VAL A 12 -12.22 10.58 -0.28
CA VAL A 12 -13.21 9.81 -1.04
C VAL A 12 -14.10 9.07 -0.04
N ARG A 13 -15.41 9.13 -0.25
CA ARG A 13 -16.36 8.34 0.53
C ARG A 13 -16.46 6.93 -0.06
N VAL A 14 -16.42 5.92 0.80
CA VAL A 14 -16.53 4.51 0.42
C VAL A 14 -17.71 3.85 1.14
N SER A 15 -18.28 2.78 0.56
CA SER A 15 -19.35 2.01 1.20
C SER A 15 -18.77 0.99 2.21
N ALA A 16 -19.63 0.35 3.01
CA ALA A 16 -19.21 -0.62 4.02
C ALA A 16 -18.56 -1.88 3.40
N GLU A 17 -18.92 -2.20 2.16
CA GLU A 17 -18.41 -3.33 1.39
C GLU A 17 -17.06 -3.03 0.72
N HIS A 18 -16.60 -1.76 0.76
CA HIS A 18 -15.35 -1.38 0.12
C HIS A 18 -14.15 -1.91 0.92
N PRO A 19 -13.10 -2.44 0.26
CA PRO A 19 -11.90 -2.96 0.95
C PRO A 19 -11.17 -1.95 1.87
N PHE A 20 -11.47 -0.66 1.74
CA PHE A 20 -10.85 0.43 2.50
C PHE A 20 -11.73 0.90 3.67
N TYR A 21 -12.91 0.30 3.85
CA TYR A 21 -13.84 0.68 4.91
C TYR A 21 -13.29 0.30 6.29
N CYS A 22 -12.71 -0.89 6.43
CA CYS A 22 -12.15 -1.39 7.69
C CYS A 22 -10.69 -0.95 7.89
N LEU A 23 -10.45 0.37 7.98
CA LEU A 23 -9.19 0.93 8.49
C LEU A 23 -9.25 0.93 10.02
N GLU A 24 -8.27 0.29 10.66
CA GLU A 24 -8.17 0.25 12.12
C GLU A 24 -6.85 0.89 12.57
N GLY A 25 -6.91 1.75 13.58
CA GLY A 25 -5.72 2.40 14.15
C GLY A 25 -4.88 3.16 13.12
N ASN A 26 -3.62 2.74 12.97
CA ASN A 26 -2.62 3.36 12.08
C ASN A 26 -2.33 2.50 10.84
N ASP A 27 -3.27 1.64 10.44
CA ASP A 27 -3.11 0.83 9.23
C ASP A 27 -3.16 1.70 7.97
N ASN A 28 -2.28 1.39 7.02
CA ASN A 28 -2.37 1.85 5.65
C ASN A 28 -2.90 0.71 4.76
N ILE A 29 -3.64 1.06 3.72
CA ILE A 29 -4.13 0.10 2.72
C ILE A 29 -3.77 0.60 1.32
N VAL A 30 -3.20 -0.30 0.51
CA VAL A 30 -2.89 -0.07 -0.90
C VAL A 30 -3.60 -1.13 -1.74
N SER A 31 -4.28 -0.69 -2.79
CA SER A 31 -4.92 -1.56 -3.78
C SER A 31 -4.15 -1.47 -5.08
N VAL A 32 -3.62 -2.59 -5.56
CA VAL A 32 -2.83 -2.66 -6.80
C VAL A 32 -3.62 -3.44 -7.85
N TYR A 33 -3.83 -2.80 -8.99
CA TYR A 33 -4.36 -3.42 -10.20
C TYR A 33 -3.20 -3.72 -11.16
N SER A 34 -3.23 -4.90 -11.78
CA SER A 34 -2.31 -5.29 -12.84
C SER A 34 -3.01 -6.22 -13.82
N GLU A 35 -2.36 -6.61 -14.91
CA GLU A 35 -2.93 -7.56 -15.87
C GLU A 35 -3.35 -8.88 -15.20
N ARG A 36 -2.56 -9.36 -14.24
CA ARG A 36 -2.85 -10.59 -13.48
C ARG A 36 -3.94 -10.38 -12.41
N TYR A 37 -4.09 -9.15 -11.90
CA TYR A 37 -5.06 -8.77 -10.88
C TYR A 37 -6.05 -7.73 -11.44
N SER A 38 -6.65 -8.04 -12.59
CA SER A 38 -7.48 -7.10 -13.35
C SER A 38 -8.90 -6.98 -12.78
N HIS A 39 -9.47 -8.09 -12.30
CA HIS A 39 -10.83 -8.14 -11.77
C HIS A 39 -10.89 -7.96 -10.25
N GLN A 40 -9.93 -8.54 -9.54
CA GLN A 40 -9.80 -8.41 -8.10
C GLN A 40 -8.40 -7.88 -7.78
N PRO A 41 -8.29 -6.66 -7.23
CA PRO A 41 -7.00 -6.08 -6.96
C PRO A 41 -6.28 -6.82 -5.84
N LEU A 42 -4.95 -6.74 -5.86
CA LEU A 42 -4.14 -7.12 -4.72
C LEU A 42 -4.29 -6.05 -3.64
N ILE A 43 -4.81 -6.44 -2.48
CA ILE A 43 -4.94 -5.56 -1.31
C ILE A 43 -3.79 -5.82 -0.35
N ILE A 44 -3.01 -4.78 -0.06
CA ILE A 44 -1.93 -4.78 0.93
C ILE A 44 -2.39 -3.91 2.09
N LYS A 45 -2.52 -4.51 3.28
CA LYS A 45 -2.93 -3.84 4.52
C LYS A 45 -1.94 -4.14 5.63
N GLY A 46 -1.65 -3.14 6.45
CA GLY A 46 -0.91 -3.30 7.70
C GLY A 46 -0.49 -1.98 8.30
N ALA A 47 0.17 -2.03 9.46
CA ALA A 47 0.63 -0.85 10.18
C ALA A 47 1.49 0.05 9.28
N GLY A 48 0.98 1.25 9.00
CA GLY A 48 1.63 2.22 8.12
C GLY A 48 2.67 3.10 8.81
N ALA A 49 2.69 3.07 10.14
CA ALA A 49 3.56 3.88 10.98
C ALA A 49 3.87 3.18 12.30
N GLY A 50 5.04 3.49 12.88
CA GLY A 50 5.49 2.98 14.17
C GLY A 50 6.98 2.65 14.13
N ALA A 51 7.70 2.92 15.23
CA ALA A 51 9.16 2.80 15.26
C ALA A 51 9.67 1.42 14.81
N ASN A 52 9.02 0.34 15.26
CA ASN A 52 9.42 -1.03 14.92
C ASN A 52 9.14 -1.38 13.45
N VAL A 53 7.98 -0.99 12.90
CA VAL A 53 7.62 -1.30 11.51
C VAL A 53 8.45 -0.48 10.51
N THR A 54 8.78 0.77 10.85
CA THR A 54 9.69 1.60 10.06
C THR A 54 11.11 1.03 10.09
N ALA A 55 11.62 0.63 11.26
CA ALA A 55 12.96 0.03 11.37
C ALA A 55 13.07 -1.29 10.60
N ALA A 56 12.03 -2.14 10.65
CA ALA A 56 11.99 -3.38 9.88
C ALA A 56 12.04 -3.13 8.36
N GLY A 57 11.34 -2.10 7.86
CA GLY A 57 11.41 -1.69 6.45
C GLY A 57 12.82 -1.30 6.03
N ILE A 58 13.49 -0.43 6.80
CA ILE A 58 14.88 -0.02 6.53
C ILE A 58 15.82 -1.23 6.56
N PHE A 59 15.65 -2.15 7.53
CA PHE A 59 16.48 -3.34 7.62
C PHE A 59 16.30 -4.27 6.40
N ALA A 60 15.06 -4.45 5.92
CA ALA A 60 14.80 -5.20 4.71
C ALA A 60 15.51 -4.60 3.48
N ASP A 61 15.52 -3.27 3.36
CA ASP A 61 16.24 -2.58 2.29
C ASP A 61 17.76 -2.82 2.36
N ILE A 62 18.35 -2.79 3.57
CA ILE A 62 19.77 -3.10 3.77
C ILE A 62 20.08 -4.53 3.29
N LEU A 63 19.27 -5.51 3.69
CA LEU A 63 19.43 -6.89 3.24
C LEU A 63 19.30 -7.02 1.72
N SER A 64 18.38 -6.28 1.10
CA SER A 64 18.20 -6.27 -0.36
C SER A 64 19.45 -5.74 -1.07
N VAL A 65 20.09 -4.69 -0.55
CA VAL A 65 21.32 -4.14 -1.13
C VAL A 65 22.49 -5.10 -1.00
N VAL A 66 22.63 -5.79 0.14
CA VAL A 66 23.76 -6.73 0.37
C VAL A 66 23.62 -8.02 -0.43
N ASN A 67 22.39 -8.44 -0.74
CA ASN A 67 22.10 -9.66 -1.49
C ASN A 67 22.03 -9.45 -3.02
N ASN A 68 22.19 -8.23 -3.52
CA ASN A 68 22.31 -7.90 -4.94
C ASN A 68 23.77 -7.66 -5.34
#